data_AF-A0A818E428-F1
#
_entry.id   AF-A0A818E428-F1
#
_cell.length_a   1.000
_cell.length_b   1.000
_cell.length_c   1.000
_cell.angle_alpha   90.00
_cell.angle_beta   90.00
_cell.angle_gamma   90.00
#
_symmetry.space_group_name_H-M   'P 1'
#
loop_
_entity.id
_entity.type
_entity.pdbx_description
1 polymer ?
#
loop_
_entity_poly.entity_id
_entity_poly.type
_entity_poly.pdbx_seq_one_letter_code
_entity_poly.pdbx_strand_id
1 'polypeptide(L)'
;MSESSEAISEKEKNALDIIKNWFLNSPTHGIRRISLATSIFERIFWSTTFLAFTTLMCVFIYTVILKYIGNPTKINLSVRQYRDPLNFPAITFCNLNPLRNDSLQTVHKLYN
;
A
#
# COMPACT_ATOMS: atom_id res chain seq x y z
N MET A 1 52.48 17.01 -30.96
CA MET A 1 52.87 18.20 -30.18
C MET A 1 51.70 19.17 -30.27
N SER A 2 50.85 19.37 -29.28
CA SER A 2 51.06 19.33 -27.83
C SER A 2 49.75 19.00 -27.13
N GLU A 3 49.73 17.89 -26.39
CA GLU A 3 48.93 17.73 -25.18
C GLU A 3 49.25 18.91 -24.25
N SER A 4 48.33 19.87 -24.11
CA SER A 4 48.48 20.94 -23.11
C SER A 4 47.16 21.60 -22.72
N SER A 5 46.07 20.82 -22.63
CA SER A 5 44.80 21.30 -22.06
C SER A 5 44.18 20.35 -21.03
N GLU A 6 44.91 19.34 -20.56
CA GLU A 6 44.51 18.44 -19.46
C GLU A 6 45.30 18.70 -18.18
N ALA A 7 45.61 19.97 -17.89
CA ALA A 7 46.14 20.38 -16.59
C ALA A 7 45.07 21.16 -15.82
N ILE A 8 43.87 20.60 -15.68
CA ILE A 8 42.94 21.04 -14.63
C ILE A 8 43.51 20.52 -13.31
N SER A 9 44.43 21.29 -12.75
CA SER A 9 44.69 21.45 -11.33
C SER A 9 44.04 20.37 -10.44
N GLU A 10 44.71 19.22 -10.32
CA GLU A 10 44.59 18.23 -9.23
C GLU A 10 44.98 18.92 -7.91
N LYS A 11 44.18 19.89 -7.47
CA LYS A 11 44.29 20.55 -6.19
C LYS A 11 43.32 19.84 -5.28
N GLU A 12 43.82 19.27 -4.19
CA GLU A 12 43.09 18.49 -3.18
C GLU A 12 41.59 18.80 -3.16
N LYS A 13 40.78 17.91 -3.76
CA LYS A 13 39.32 18.04 -3.70
C LYS A 13 38.92 17.86 -2.24
N ASN A 14 38.63 18.97 -1.57
CA ASN A 14 38.17 18.94 -0.19
C ASN A 14 36.91 18.08 -0.09
N ALA A 15 36.79 17.27 0.97
CA ALA A 15 35.63 16.41 1.18
C ALA A 15 34.30 17.18 1.10
N LEU A 16 34.30 18.46 1.50
CA LEU A 16 33.16 19.36 1.39
C LEU A 16 32.74 19.65 -0.05
N ASP A 17 33.69 19.80 -0.98
CA ASP A 17 33.39 20.03 -2.39
C ASP A 17 32.79 18.78 -3.05
N ILE A 18 33.24 17.59 -2.63
CA ILE A 18 32.68 16.32 -3.08
C ILE A 18 31.23 16.19 -2.59
N ILE A 19 30.98 16.44 -1.31
CA ILE A 19 29.63 16.39 -0.70
C ILE A 19 28.69 17.40 -1.36
N LYS A 20 29.18 18.63 -1.59
CA LYS A 20 28.41 19.68 -2.24
C LYS A 20 28.06 19.33 -3.68
N ASN A 21 29.01 18.80 -4.45
CA ASN A 21 28.76 18.36 -5.82
C ASN A 21 27.74 17.21 -5.86
N TRP A 22 27.79 16.30 -4.90
CA TRP A 22 26.82 15.21 -4.79
C TRP A 22 25.41 15.72 -4.46
N PHE A 23 25.28 16.67 -3.53
CA PHE A 23 24.00 17.30 -3.20
C PHE A 23 23.39 18.10 -4.36
N LEU A 24 24.22 18.73 -5.19
CA LEU A 24 23.74 19.46 -6.38
C LEU A 24 23.23 18.52 -7.48
N ASN A 25 23.86 17.35 -7.63
CA ASN A 25 23.50 16.34 -8.64
C ASN A 25 22.47 15.32 -8.16
N SER A 26 22.04 15.41 -6.90
CA SER A 26 21.02 14.53 -6.35
C SER A 26 19.66 14.77 -7.04
N PRO A 27 18.91 13.69 -7.38
CA PRO A 27 17.53 13.83 -7.86
C PRO A 27 16.58 14.33 -6.76
N THR A 28 17.01 14.28 -5.50
CA THR A 28 16.19 14.69 -4.35
C THR A 28 16.06 16.21 -4.30
N HIS A 29 14.88 16.72 -4.65
CA HIS A 29 14.60 18.16 -4.77
C HIS A 29 14.95 18.98 -3.51
N GLY A 30 14.74 18.42 -2.30
CA GLY A 30 15.03 19.11 -1.03
C GLY A 30 16.53 19.29 -0.78
N ILE A 31 17.33 18.27 -1.06
CA ILE A 31 18.78 18.27 -0.81
C ILE A 31 19.49 19.30 -1.69
N ARG A 32 19.09 19.40 -2.96
CA ARG A 32 19.61 20.41 -3.88
C ARG A 32 19.32 21.83 -3.41
N ARG A 33 18.13 22.10 -2.87
CA ARG A 33 17.75 23.43 -2.33
C ARG A 33 18.58 23.81 -1.10
N ILE A 34 18.88 22.86 -0.22
CA ILE A 34 19.76 23.08 0.94
C ILE A 34 21.19 23.44 0.50
N SER A 35 21.69 22.81 -0.57
CA SER A 35 23.02 23.10 -1.13
C SER A 35 23.11 24.44 -1.88
N LEU A 36 21.99 24.94 -2.40
CA LEU A 36 21.91 26.21 -3.13
C LEU A 36 21.54 27.41 -2.24
N ALA A 37 21.09 27.16 -1.00
CA ALA A 37 20.72 28.22 -0.06
C ALA A 37 21.93 29.13 0.24
N THR A 38 21.74 30.43 0.10
CA THR A 38 22.77 31.44 0.34
C THR A 38 22.66 32.03 1.74
N SER A 39 21.45 32.10 2.29
CA SER A 39 21.18 32.59 3.64
C SER A 39 21.00 31.45 4.67
N ILE A 40 21.35 31.74 5.93
CA ILE A 40 21.17 30.78 7.03
C ILE A 40 19.69 30.42 7.23
N PHE A 41 18.79 31.40 7.06
CA PHE A 41 17.35 31.21 7.23
C PHE A 41 16.77 30.28 6.16
N GLU A 42 17.13 30.46 4.90
CA GLU A 42 16.73 29.54 3.84
C GLU A 42 17.27 28.13 4.08
N ARG A 43 18.52 28.01 4.55
CA ARG A 43 19.11 26.71 4.84
C ARG A 43 18.35 25.99 5.96
N ILE A 44 17.99 26.69 7.03
CA ILE A 44 17.18 26.15 8.13
C ILE A 44 15.78 25.77 7.65
N PHE A 45 15.14 26.63 6.85
CA PHE A 45 13.83 26.36 6.28
C PHE A 45 13.84 25.09 5.44
N TRP A 46 14.72 25.01 4.43
CA TRP A 46 14.79 23.86 3.54
C TRP A 46 15.20 22.57 4.27
N SER A 47 16.08 22.67 5.27
CA SER A 47 16.48 21.50 6.09
C SER A 47 15.31 20.99 6.93
N THR A 48 14.58 21.89 7.60
CA THR A 48 13.42 21.54 8.41
C THR A 48 12.31 20.95 7.55
N THR A 49 12.01 21.58 6.41
CA THR A 49 11.00 21.09 5.46
C THR A 49 11.37 19.71 4.92
N PHE A 50 12.62 19.50 4.53
CA PHE A 50 13.10 18.20 4.06
C PHE A 50 12.95 17.11 5.14
N LEU A 51 13.32 17.42 6.39
CA LEU A 51 13.20 16.50 7.51
C LEU A 51 11.74 16.17 7.83
N ALA A 52 10.85 17.17 7.79
CA ALA A 52 9.42 17.00 8.03
C ALA A 52 8.79 16.07 6.97
N PHE A 53 9.02 16.32 5.68
CA PHE A 53 8.49 15.48 4.62
C PHE A 53 9.09 14.07 4.61
N THR A 54 10.37 13.92 4.95
CA THR A 54 11.00 12.60 5.08
C THR A 54 10.36 11.81 6.22
N THR A 55 10.11 12.45 7.37
CA THR A 55 9.42 11.84 8.51
C THR A 55 8.00 11.40 8.12
N LEU A 56 7.23 12.28 7.47
CA LEU A 56 5.89 11.97 6.99
C LEU A 56 5.89 10.79 6.00
N MET A 57 6.85 10.77 5.07
CA MET A 57 7.02 9.65 4.13
C MET A 57 7.25 8.34 4.87
N CYS A 58 8.15 8.31 5.86
CA CYS A 58 8.41 7.11 6.66
C CYS A 58 7.16 6.62 7.41
N VAL A 59 6.38 7.53 7.99
CA VAL A 59 5.10 7.19 8.65
C VAL A 59 4.10 6.62 7.65
N PHE A 60 3.98 7.20 6.46
CA PHE A 60 3.10 6.69 5.41
C PHE A 60 3.52 5.31 4.93
N ILE A 61 4.81 5.08 4.71
CA ILE A 61 5.33 3.76 4.33
C ILE A 61 5.02 2.74 5.42
N TYR A 62 5.29 3.07 6.69
CA TYR A 62 5.01 2.20 7.83
C TYR A 62 3.53 1.80 7.90
N THR A 63 2.62 2.79 7.79
CA THR A 63 1.17 2.53 7.83
C THR A 63 0.69 1.68 6.65
N VAL A 64 1.22 1.91 5.45
CA VAL A 64 0.89 1.10 4.26
C VAL A 64 1.37 -0.34 4.43
N ILE A 65 2.59 -0.55 4.96
CA ILE A 65 3.13 -1.89 5.22
C ILE A 65 2.26 -2.64 6.23
N LEU A 66 1.90 -2.01 7.35
CA LEU A 66 1.01 -2.62 8.34
C LEU A 66 -0.34 -2.99 7.73
N LYS A 67 -0.91 -2.10 6.91
CA LYS A 67 -2.17 -2.35 6.22
C LYS A 67 -2.07 -3.50 5.22
N TYR A 68 -0.94 -3.66 4.55
CA TYR A 68 -0.69 -4.77 3.64
C TYR A 68 -0.62 -6.11 4.39
N ILE A 69 0.17 -6.17 5.46
CA ILE A 69 0.34 -7.39 6.28
C ILE A 69 -0.96 -7.81 6.97
N GLY A 70 -1.82 -6.84 7.32
CA GLY A 70 -3.14 -7.11 7.90
C GLY A 70 -4.14 -7.81 6.96
N ASN A 71 -3.80 -8.02 5.69
CA ASN A 71 -4.62 -8.70 4.67
C ASN A 71 -6.12 -8.31 4.68
N PRO A 72 -6.48 -7.01 4.67
CA PRO A 72 -7.87 -6.61 4.73
C PRO A 72 -8.61 -6.97 3.43
N THR A 73 -9.66 -7.78 3.55
CA THR A 73 -10.52 -8.13 2.42
C THR A 73 -11.59 -7.07 2.21
N LYS A 74 -11.69 -6.51 0.99
CA LYS A 74 -12.80 -5.64 0.59
C LYS A 74 -13.84 -6.47 -0.17
N ILE A 75 -15.06 -6.53 0.36
CA ILE A 75 -16.20 -7.16 -0.33
C ILE A 75 -16.92 -6.07 -1.13
N ASN A 76 -16.92 -6.19 -2.45
CA ASN A 76 -17.70 -5.32 -3.32
C ASN A 76 -19.03 -5.99 -3.64
N LEU A 77 -20.12 -5.53 -3.01
CA LEU A 77 -21.46 -5.98 -3.31
C LEU A 77 -22.03 -5.13 -4.44
N SER A 78 -22.16 -5.72 -5.62
CA SER A 78 -22.86 -5.11 -6.76
C SER A 78 -24.11 -5.92 -7.06
N VAL A 79 -25.27 -5.26 -7.10
CA VAL A 79 -26.49 -5.89 -7.61
C VAL A 79 -26.38 -5.95 -9.14
N ARG A 80 -26.12 -7.14 -9.68
CA ARG A 80 -26.15 -7.34 -11.13
C ARG A 80 -27.62 -7.32 -11.57
N GLN A 81 -28.02 -6.29 -12.31
CA GLN A 81 -29.34 -6.24 -12.95
C GLN A 81 -29.43 -7.32 -14.03
N TYR A 82 -30.19 -8.38 -13.71
CA TYR A 82 -30.96 -9.28 -14.58
C TYR A 82 -30.51 -9.38 -16.05
N ARG A 83 -29.27 -9.78 -16.31
CA ARG A 83 -28.76 -9.99 -17.68
C ARG A 83 -28.50 -11.45 -18.02
N ASP A 84 -28.43 -12.32 -17.01
CA ASP A 84 -28.15 -13.74 -17.16
C ASP A 84 -29.34 -14.59 -16.68
N PRO A 85 -29.68 -15.70 -17.37
CA PRO A 85 -30.67 -16.64 -16.86
C PRO A 85 -30.16 -17.25 -15.56
N LEU A 86 -30.88 -16.99 -14.45
CA LEU A 86 -30.52 -17.51 -13.15
C LEU A 86 -31.07 -18.93 -12.99
N ASN A 87 -30.24 -19.85 -12.49
CA ASN A 87 -30.70 -21.21 -12.17
C ASN A 87 -31.81 -21.14 -11.12
N PHE A 88 -32.93 -21.83 -11.38
CA PHE A 88 -34.00 -21.96 -10.40
C PHE A 88 -33.47 -22.76 -9.19
N PRO A 89 -33.66 -22.28 -7.95
CA PRO A 89 -33.13 -22.96 -6.77
C PRO A 89 -33.87 -24.27 -6.51
N ALA A 90 -33.22 -25.19 -5.81
CA ALA A 90 -33.91 -26.35 -5.25
C ALA A 90 -34.89 -25.87 -4.18
N ILE A 91 -36.17 -26.12 -4.37
CA ILE A 91 -37.19 -25.84 -3.36
C ILE A 91 -37.49 -27.15 -2.63
N THR A 92 -37.24 -27.15 -1.32
CA THR A 92 -37.55 -28.29 -0.46
C THR A 92 -38.79 -27.95 0.38
N PHE A 93 -39.82 -28.77 0.26
CA PHE A 93 -41.02 -28.69 1.10
C PHE A 93 -41.04 -29.89 2.04
N CYS A 94 -41.25 -29.63 3.33
CA CYS A 94 -41.43 -30.68 4.33
C CYS A 94 -42.85 -30.61 4.88
N ASN A 95 -43.46 -31.77 5.08
CA ASN A 95 -44.68 -31.86 5.87
C ASN A 95 -44.37 -31.49 7.32
N LEU A 96 -45.17 -30.59 7.91
CA LEU A 96 -45.04 -30.21 9.32
C LEU A 96 -45.37 -31.36 10.26
N ASN A 97 -46.18 -32.31 9.79
CA ASN A 97 -46.43 -33.52 10.53
C ASN A 97 -45.28 -34.52 10.28
N PRO A 98 -44.44 -34.80 11.29
CA PRO A 98 -43.29 -35.70 11.13
C PRO A 98 -43.71 -37.17 11.03
N LEU A 99 -44.94 -37.52 11.41
CA LEU A 99 -45.39 -38.90 11.53
C LEU A 99 -46.72 -39.12 10.83
N ARG A 100 -46.75 -40.10 9.92
CA ARG A 100 -47.99 -40.53 9.29
C ARG A 100 -48.75 -41.45 10.25
N ASN A 101 -50.03 -41.15 10.50
CA ASN A 101 -50.83 -41.82 11.53
C ASN A 101 -50.99 -43.33 11.27
N ASP A 102 -51.12 -43.73 10.01
CA ASP A 102 -51.16 -45.12 9.58
C ASP A 102 -49.84 -45.87 9.83
N SER A 103 -48.70 -45.18 9.74
CA SER A 103 -47.39 -45.75 10.08
C SER A 103 -47.29 -46.01 11.58
N LEU A 104 -47.81 -45.09 12.40
CA LEU A 104 -47.90 -45.28 13.86
C LEU A 104 -48.81 -46.45 14.24
N GLN A 105 -49.98 -46.56 13.60
CA GLN A 105 -50.91 -47.67 13.84
C GLN A 105 -50.31 -49.02 13.43
N THR A 106 -49.53 -49.06 12.35
CA THR A 106 -48.86 -50.28 11.89
C THR A 106 -47.80 -50.73 12.90
N VAL A 107 -46.95 -49.80 13.37
CA VAL A 107 -45.95 -50.10 14.40
C VAL A 107 -46.62 -50.56 15.71
N HIS A 108 -47.71 -49.92 16.12
CA HIS A 108 -48.46 -50.32 17.31
C HIS A 108 -49.01 -51.76 17.21
N LYS A 109 -49.49 -52.19 16.04
CA LYS A 109 -49.97 -53.57 15.80
C LYS A 109 -48.86 -54.62 15.73
N LEU A 110 -47.61 -54.22 15.49
CA LEU A 110 -46.47 -55.15 15.47
C LEU A 110 -45.92 -55.43 16.86
N TYR A 111 -46.27 -54.60 17.85
CA TYR A 111 -45.72 -54.65 19.21
C TYR A 111 -46.75 -55.03 20.30
N ASN A 112 -48.01 -55.23 19.92
CA ASN A 112 -49.12 -55.73 20.73
C ASN A 112 -49.76 -56.93 20.03
#